data_AF-A0A8T5U7N5-F1
#
_entry.id   AF-A0A8T5U7N5-F1
#
_cell.length_a   1.000
_cell.length_b   1.000
_cell.length_c   1.000
_cell.angle_alpha   90.00
_cell.angle_beta   90.00
_cell.angle_gamma   90.00
#
_symmetry.space_group_name_H-M   'P 1'
#
loop_
_entity.id
_entity.type
_entity.pdbx_description
1 polymer ?
#
loop_
_entity_poly.entity_id
_entity_poly.type
_entity_poly.pdbx_seq_one_letter_code
_entity_poly.pdbx_strand_id
1 'polypeptide(L)'
;MIESNERDENSSKKRTITKIILFIVFISALVVLYFILIDFGAIPLISFFIVVFIFLVGLGPIINYGRRKNQSLFGRKRRNQPKEYKRNKDTFKIKSTPIPDAPNLEGRVKLDFTYKKPLIRKCPKCGFMLTSFMKKCPNCGKPI
;
A
#
# COMPACT_ATOMS: atom_id res chain seq x y z
N MET A 1 -15.41 39.31 -0.77
CA MET A 1 -14.97 38.08 -1.49
C MET A 1 -13.49 38.10 -1.93
N ILE A 2 -12.75 39.20 -1.76
CA ILE A 2 -11.35 39.30 -2.22
C ILE A 2 -10.34 38.76 -1.18
N GLU A 3 -10.67 38.87 0.12
CA GLU A 3 -9.75 38.60 1.23
C GLU A 3 -9.45 37.12 1.50
N SER A 4 -10.26 36.20 0.96
CA SER A 4 -10.01 34.76 1.06
C SER A 4 -9.00 34.25 0.04
N ASN A 5 -8.78 34.98 -1.07
CA ASN A 5 -7.91 34.53 -2.16
C ASN A 5 -6.41 34.78 -1.85
N GLU A 6 -6.08 35.88 -1.15
CA GLU A 6 -4.69 36.21 -0.78
C GLU A 6 -4.09 35.28 0.29
N ARG A 7 -4.92 34.73 1.20
CA ARG A 7 -4.43 33.85 2.27
C ARG A 7 -3.97 32.50 1.75
N ASP A 8 -4.64 31.95 0.74
CA ASP A 8 -4.31 30.64 0.19
C ASP A 8 -3.04 30.68 -0.67
N GLU A 9 -2.83 31.76 -1.44
CA GLU A 9 -1.63 31.93 -2.26
C GLU A 9 -0.35 32.02 -1.40
N ASN A 10 -0.41 32.76 -0.29
CA ASN A 10 0.70 32.93 0.64
C ASN A 10 1.11 31.62 1.35
N SER A 11 0.17 30.69 1.59
CA SER A 11 0.50 29.39 2.20
C SER A 11 1.32 28.50 1.26
N SER A 12 1.03 28.56 -0.04
CA SER A 12 1.71 27.77 -1.07
C SER A 12 3.14 28.28 -1.32
N LYS A 13 3.31 29.62 -1.35
CA LYS A 13 4.62 30.29 -1.49
C LYS A 13 5.53 30.00 -0.30
N LYS A 14 5.02 30.02 0.94
CA LYS A 14 5.81 29.66 2.13
C LYS A 14 6.34 28.22 2.06
N ARG A 15 5.58 27.30 1.47
CA ARG A 15 5.99 25.89 1.32
C ARG A 15 7.05 25.68 0.22
N THR A 16 7.09 26.50 -0.82
CA THR A 16 8.17 26.44 -1.83
C THR A 16 9.44 27.12 -1.33
N ILE A 17 9.31 28.25 -0.65
CA ILE A 17 10.44 28.98 -0.05
C ILE A 17 11.18 28.10 0.97
N THR A 18 10.45 27.43 1.86
CA THR A 18 11.06 26.51 2.85
C THR A 18 11.83 25.35 2.21
N LYS A 19 11.37 24.82 1.07
CA LYS A 19 12.10 23.80 0.30
C LYS A 19 13.38 24.34 -0.31
N ILE A 20 13.33 25.56 -0.86
CA ILE A 20 14.51 26.22 -1.45
C ILE A 20 15.55 26.47 -0.37
N ILE A 21 15.13 26.97 0.80
CA ILE A 21 16.02 27.19 1.95
C ILE A 21 16.68 25.88 2.38
N LEU A 22 15.91 24.79 2.55
CA LEU A 22 16.46 23.49 2.92
C LEU A 22 17.46 22.97 1.87
N PHE A 23 17.17 23.19 0.58
CA PHE A 23 18.08 22.81 -0.51
C PHE A 23 19.39 23.59 -0.49
N ILE A 24 19.35 24.90 -0.22
CA ILE A 24 20.54 25.74 -0.07
C ILE A 24 21.38 25.27 1.12
N VAL A 25 20.74 24.99 2.26
CA VAL A 25 21.43 24.47 3.46
C VAL A 25 22.05 23.09 3.20
N PHE A 26 21.38 22.24 2.43
CA PHE A 26 21.91 20.93 2.05
C PHE A 26 23.14 21.05 1.13
N ILE A 27 23.11 21.96 0.16
CA ILE A 27 24.26 22.24 -0.72
C ILE A 27 25.43 22.82 0.08
N SER A 28 25.19 23.78 0.99
CA SER A 28 26.27 24.36 1.78
C SER A 28 26.94 23.32 2.69
N ALA A 29 26.16 22.41 3.30
CA ALA A 29 26.68 21.29 4.08
C ALA A 29 27.55 20.34 3.23
N LEU A 30 27.13 20.05 2.00
CA LEU A 30 27.92 19.22 1.07
C LEU A 30 29.24 19.85 0.67
N VAL A 31 29.27 21.17 0.45
CA VAL A 31 30.50 21.90 0.13
C VAL A 31 31.47 21.86 1.31
N VAL A 32 31.00 22.10 2.54
CA VAL A 32 31.83 22.00 3.75
C VAL A 32 32.37 20.58 3.91
N LEU A 33 31.53 19.56 3.72
CA LEU A 33 31.95 18.16 3.76
C LEU A 33 33.05 17.88 2.73
N TYR A 34 32.92 18.39 1.51
CA TYR A 34 33.94 18.23 0.46
C TYR A 34 35.31 18.80 0.86
N PHE A 35 35.34 20.00 1.42
CA PHE A 35 36.60 20.60 1.91
C PHE A 35 37.23 19.77 3.02
N ILE A 36 36.43 19.31 3.99
CA ILE A 36 36.91 18.43 5.06
C ILE A 36 37.55 17.16 4.47
N LEU A 37 36.93 16.53 3.46
CA LEU A 37 37.51 15.34 2.81
C LEU A 37 38.85 15.61 2.11
N ILE A 38 39.02 16.78 1.50
CA ILE A 38 40.30 17.17 0.90
C ILE A 38 41.37 17.35 1.98
N ASP A 39 41.04 18.01 3.09
CA ASP A 39 41.97 18.25 4.19
C ASP A 39 42.48 16.95 4.83
N PHE A 40 41.64 15.90 4.83
CA PHE A 40 42.03 14.55 5.27
C PHE A 40 42.91 13.79 4.26
N GLY A 41 43.30 14.41 3.14
CA GLY A 41 44.16 13.79 2.14
C GLY A 41 43.46 12.73 1.30
N ALA A 42 42.12 12.76 1.22
CA ALA A 42 41.39 11.89 0.31
C ALA A 42 41.75 12.25 -1.14
N ILE A 43 41.83 11.24 -2.01
CA ILE A 43 42.03 11.46 -3.44
C ILE A 43 40.85 12.31 -3.96
N PRO A 44 41.10 13.45 -4.63
CA PRO A 44 40.06 14.41 -5.01
C PRO A 44 38.99 13.81 -5.93
N LEU A 45 39.35 12.78 -6.70
CA LEU A 45 38.40 12.01 -7.51
C LEU A 45 37.40 11.25 -6.63
N ILE A 46 37.87 10.58 -5.58
CA ILE A 46 37.02 9.77 -4.70
C ILE A 46 36.11 10.68 -3.88
N SER A 47 36.62 11.81 -3.37
CA SER A 47 35.81 12.77 -2.63
C SER A 47 34.70 13.36 -3.51
N PHE A 48 34.98 13.65 -4.78
CA PHE A 48 33.97 14.09 -5.74
C PHE A 48 32.85 13.06 -5.91
N PHE A 49 33.19 11.78 -6.13
CA PHE A 49 32.18 10.73 -6.29
C PHE A 49 31.31 10.54 -5.03
N ILE A 50 31.91 10.63 -3.84
CA ILE A 50 31.17 10.54 -2.58
C ILE A 50 30.17 11.68 -2.44
N VAL A 51 30.60 12.91 -2.75
CA VAL A 51 29.72 14.09 -2.67
C VAL A 51 28.58 13.99 -3.68
N VAL A 52 28.86 13.57 -4.92
CA VAL A 52 27.83 13.34 -5.96
C VAL A 52 26.85 12.25 -5.53
N PHE A 53 27.34 11.17 -4.92
CA PHE A 53 26.48 10.10 -4.43
C PHE A 53 25.55 10.57 -3.31
N ILE A 54 26.08 11.30 -2.31
CA ILE A 54 25.26 11.87 -1.22
C ILE A 54 24.25 12.87 -1.78
N PHE A 55 24.64 13.66 -2.78
CA PHE A 55 23.74 14.60 -3.46
C PHE A 55 22.57 13.87 -4.14
N LEU A 56 22.84 12.79 -4.89
CA LEU A 56 21.80 11.99 -5.54
C LEU A 56 20.86 11.33 -4.53
N VAL A 57 21.39 10.81 -3.42
CA VAL A 57 20.60 10.21 -2.33
C VAL A 57 19.74 11.28 -1.63
N GLY A 58 20.29 12.46 -1.35
CA GLY A 58 19.59 13.59 -0.73
C GLY A 58 18.53 14.24 -1.62
N LEU A 59 18.68 14.16 -2.94
CA LEU A 59 17.65 14.55 -3.91
C LEU A 59 16.44 13.61 -3.91
N GLY A 60 16.62 12.34 -3.52
CA GLY A 60 15.55 11.33 -3.48
C GLY A 60 14.31 11.78 -2.68
N PRO A 61 14.46 12.22 -1.42
CA PRO A 61 13.38 12.81 -0.64
C PRO A 61 12.70 14.01 -1.33
N ILE A 62 13.47 14.90 -1.95
CA ILE A 62 12.93 16.14 -2.55
C ILE A 62 12.07 15.82 -3.77
N ILE A 63 12.52 14.90 -4.62
CA ILE A 63 11.82 14.50 -5.86
C ILE A 63 10.60 13.62 -5.55
N ASN A 64 10.67 12.73 -4.55
CA ASN A 64 9.57 11.82 -4.21
C ASN A 64 8.51 12.39 -3.25
N TYR A 65 8.70 13.59 -2.69
CA TYR A 65 7.71 14.20 -1.78
C TYR A 65 6.42 14.66 -2.49
N GLY A 66 6.42 14.78 -3.82
CA GLY A 66 5.24 15.13 -4.62
C GLY A 66 4.31 13.95 -4.98
N ARG A 67 4.78 12.70 -4.87
CA ARG A 67 4.02 11.51 -5.28
C ARG A 67 3.26 10.80 -4.15
N ARG A 68 3.28 11.32 -2.92
CA ARG A 68 2.48 10.77 -1.80
C ARG A 68 1.05 11.33 -1.74
N LYS A 69 0.31 11.38 -2.86
CA LYS A 69 -1.14 11.68 -2.84
C LYS A 69 -2.04 10.45 -3.04
N ASN A 70 -1.50 9.27 -3.36
CA ASN A 70 -2.31 8.07 -3.65
C ASN A 70 -1.90 6.83 -2.85
N GLN A 71 -1.67 6.96 -1.54
CA GLN A 71 -1.71 5.80 -0.63
C GLN A 71 -2.91 5.91 0.32
N SER A 72 -4.10 6.02 -0.26
CA SER A 72 -5.31 5.51 0.37
C SER A 72 -5.39 3.99 0.15
N LEU A 73 -4.43 3.24 0.66
CA LEU A 73 -4.68 1.80 0.87
C LEU A 73 -5.44 1.58 2.18
N PHE A 74 -5.39 2.53 3.12
CA PHE A 74 -6.19 2.52 4.36
C PHE A 74 -6.59 3.94 4.79
N GLY A 75 -7.48 4.57 4.03
CA GLY A 75 -7.91 5.94 4.32
C GLY A 75 -9.31 6.26 3.82
N ARG A 76 -10.26 5.33 4.02
CA ARG A 76 -11.70 5.63 3.86
C ARG A 76 -12.10 6.58 4.99
N LYS A 77 -11.89 7.88 4.79
CA LYS A 77 -12.53 8.92 5.59
C LYS A 77 -14.03 8.79 5.29
N ARG A 78 -14.75 8.02 6.11
CA ARG A 78 -16.22 7.98 6.14
C ARG A 78 -16.68 9.42 6.38
N ARG A 79 -17.02 10.13 5.31
CA ARG A 79 -17.98 11.22 5.43
C ARG A 79 -19.27 10.56 5.88
N ASN A 80 -19.62 10.77 7.15
CA ASN A 80 -20.95 10.51 7.67
C ASN A 80 -21.91 11.42 6.90
N GLN A 81 -22.38 10.98 5.74
CA GLN A 81 -23.65 11.46 5.20
C GLN A 81 -24.73 10.60 5.86
N PRO A 82 -25.66 11.17 6.65
CA PRO A 82 -26.85 10.44 7.03
C PRO A 82 -27.65 10.20 5.75
N LYS A 83 -27.58 8.99 5.21
CA LYS A 83 -28.54 8.56 4.19
C LYS A 83 -29.81 8.20 4.92
N GLU A 84 -30.74 9.15 4.96
CA GLU A 84 -32.12 8.94 5.38
C GLU A 84 -32.82 8.08 4.33
N TYR A 85 -32.56 6.77 4.35
CA TYR A 85 -33.28 5.83 3.50
C TYR A 85 -34.57 5.42 4.23
N LYS A 86 -35.66 6.15 3.98
CA LYS A 86 -37.01 5.69 4.32
C LYS A 86 -37.30 4.41 3.53
N ARG A 87 -37.05 3.27 4.17
CA ARG A 87 -37.38 1.93 3.66
C ARG A 87 -38.90 1.79 3.67
N ASN A 88 -39.55 2.21 2.58
CA ASN A 88 -40.98 1.99 2.41
C ASN A 88 -41.20 0.48 2.23
N LYS A 89 -41.77 -0.16 3.26
CA LYS A 89 -41.85 -1.63 3.39
C LYS A 89 -42.86 -2.26 2.41
N ASP A 90 -43.63 -1.42 1.72
CA ASP A 90 -44.86 -1.82 1.04
C ASP A 90 -44.68 -2.09 -0.46
N THR A 91 -43.50 -1.80 -1.03
CA THR A 91 -43.22 -2.03 -2.46
C THR A 91 -42.57 -3.38 -2.77
N PHE A 92 -42.12 -4.13 -1.77
CA PHE A 92 -41.59 -5.50 -1.94
C PHE A 92 -42.70 -6.56 -1.80
N LYS A 93 -43.81 -6.40 -2.53
CA LYS A 93 -44.68 -7.54 -2.82
C LYS A 93 -44.07 -8.28 -4.01
N ILE A 94 -43.18 -9.22 -3.73
CA ILE A 94 -42.72 -10.21 -4.71
C ILE A 94 -43.98 -10.97 -5.14
N LYS A 95 -44.52 -10.65 -6.31
CA LYS A 95 -45.47 -11.53 -6.97
C LYS A 95 -44.67 -12.76 -7.39
N SER A 96 -44.77 -13.83 -6.61
CA SER A 96 -44.29 -15.14 -7.02
C SER A 96 -45.12 -15.60 -8.21
N THR A 97 -44.69 -15.24 -9.43
CA THR A 97 -45.11 -16.00 -10.60
C THR A 97 -44.46 -17.37 -10.48
N PRO A 98 -45.21 -18.48 -10.45
CA PRO A 98 -44.61 -19.80 -10.50
C PRO A 98 -43.77 -19.88 -11.77
N ILE A 99 -42.48 -20.18 -11.59
CA ILE A 99 -41.56 -20.45 -12.68
C ILE A 99 -42.09 -21.71 -13.36
N PRO A 100 -42.43 -21.69 -14.67
CA PRO A 100 -42.83 -22.90 -15.36
C PRO A 100 -41.64 -23.86 -15.36
N ASP A 101 -41.82 -24.95 -14.63
CA ASP A 101 -41.12 -26.24 -14.67
C ASP A 101 -39.80 -26.21 -15.44
N ALA A 102 -38.71 -25.94 -14.71
CA ALA A 102 -37.38 -26.22 -15.21
C ALA A 102 -37.33 -27.70 -15.64
N PRO A 103 -36.98 -28.01 -16.89
CA PRO A 103 -36.96 -29.39 -17.34
C PRO A 103 -35.95 -30.17 -16.50
N ASN A 104 -36.40 -31.29 -15.94
CA ASN A 104 -35.64 -32.23 -15.12
C ASN A 104 -34.22 -32.46 -15.68
N LEU A 105 -33.24 -31.72 -15.15
CA LEU A 105 -31.81 -31.88 -15.46
C LEU A 105 -31.13 -32.81 -14.44
N GLU A 106 -31.88 -33.72 -13.81
CA GLU A 106 -31.41 -34.65 -12.78
C GLU A 106 -30.47 -35.76 -13.29
N GLY A 107 -30.06 -35.75 -14.56
CA GLY A 107 -29.31 -36.88 -15.14
C GLY A 107 -28.05 -36.56 -15.95
N ARG A 108 -27.70 -35.29 -16.19
CA ARG A 108 -26.65 -34.97 -17.18
C ARG A 108 -25.49 -34.11 -16.70
N VAL A 109 -25.44 -33.74 -15.42
CA VAL A 109 -24.32 -32.97 -14.89
C VAL A 109 -23.50 -33.86 -13.97
N LYS A 110 -22.65 -34.72 -14.56
CA LYS A 110 -21.54 -35.34 -13.81
C LYS A 110 -20.53 -34.24 -13.52
N LEU A 111 -20.63 -33.66 -12.34
CA LEU A 111 -19.65 -32.71 -11.81
C LEU A 111 -18.39 -33.49 -11.40
N ASP A 112 -17.61 -33.95 -12.39
CA ASP A 112 -16.34 -34.64 -12.18
C ASP A 112 -15.26 -33.63 -11.80
N PHE A 113 -15.42 -33.00 -10.63
CA PHE A 113 -14.41 -32.09 -10.09
C PHE A 113 -13.28 -32.89 -9.44
N THR A 114 -12.12 -32.89 -10.09
CA THR A 114 -10.89 -33.38 -9.48
C THR A 114 -10.36 -32.31 -8.52
N TYR A 115 -10.69 -32.43 -7.23
CA TYR A 115 -10.22 -31.51 -6.20
C TYR A 115 -8.70 -31.60 -6.04
N LYS A 116 -8.00 -30.48 -6.23
CA LYS A 116 -6.56 -30.38 -5.94
C LYS A 116 -6.34 -30.48 -4.43
N LYS A 117 -5.35 -31.28 -4.03
CA LYS A 117 -4.97 -31.42 -2.61
C LYS A 117 -4.58 -30.04 -2.06
N PRO A 118 -5.11 -29.64 -0.88
CA PRO A 118 -4.83 -28.33 -0.30
C PRO A 118 -3.34 -28.20 0.04
N LEU A 119 -2.77 -27.02 -0.25
CA LEU A 119 -1.36 -26.70 0.02
C LEU A 119 -1.02 -26.73 1.51
N ILE A 120 -2.02 -26.46 2.36
CA ILE A 120 -1.89 -26.41 3.81
C ILE A 120 -2.97 -27.31 4.41
N ARG A 121 -2.57 -28.24 5.28
CA ARG A 121 -3.43 -29.14 6.03
C ARG A 121 -3.16 -28.99 7.52
N LYS A 122 -4.12 -29.32 8.38
CA LYS A 122 -3.91 -29.34 9.83
C LYS A 122 -3.42 -30.71 10.29
N CYS A 123 -2.56 -30.74 11.30
CA CYS A 123 -2.17 -31.99 11.94
C CYS A 123 -3.40 -32.61 12.62
N PRO A 124 -3.78 -33.86 12.31
CA PRO A 124 -4.95 -34.48 12.93
C PRO A 124 -4.78 -34.68 14.44
N LYS A 125 -3.54 -34.67 14.95
CA LYS A 125 -3.23 -34.94 16.37
C LYS A 125 -3.02 -33.71 17.23
N CYS A 126 -2.48 -32.62 16.67
CA CYS A 126 -2.14 -31.42 17.45
C CYS A 126 -2.68 -30.11 16.85
N GLY A 127 -3.41 -30.15 15.72
CA GLY A 127 -4.00 -28.97 15.10
C GLY A 127 -3.01 -28.00 14.43
N PHE A 128 -1.69 -28.27 14.50
CA PHE A 128 -0.66 -27.44 13.88
C PHE A 128 -0.82 -27.37 12.36
N MET A 129 -0.57 -26.20 11.76
CA MET A 129 -0.67 -25.99 10.32
C MET A 129 0.55 -26.56 9.60
N LEU A 130 0.33 -27.44 8.65
CA LEU A 130 1.36 -28.21 7.94
C LEU A 130 1.26 -27.98 6.45
N THR A 131 2.40 -27.86 5.77
CA THR A 131 2.42 -27.86 4.31
C THR A 131 2.19 -29.28 3.77
N SER A 132 1.62 -29.39 2.57
CA SER A 132 1.26 -30.67 1.95
C SER A 132 2.44 -31.65 1.77
N PHE A 133 3.68 -31.14 1.73
CA PHE A 133 4.89 -31.93 1.55
C PHE A 133 5.44 -32.54 2.84
N MET A 134 4.96 -32.12 4.02
CA MET A 134 5.47 -32.65 5.29
C MET A 134 4.90 -34.04 5.59
N LYS A 135 5.80 -35.00 5.84
CA LYS A 135 5.47 -36.38 6.24
C LYS A 135 5.33 -36.54 7.77
N LYS A 136 6.00 -35.69 8.55
CA LYS A 136 5.96 -35.70 10.02
C LYS A 136 5.64 -34.31 10.54
N CYS A 137 4.84 -34.24 11.60
CA CYS A 137 4.48 -32.97 12.22
C CYS A 137 5.66 -32.45 13.07
N PRO A 138 6.12 -31.20 12.87
CA PRO A 138 7.22 -30.65 13.67
C PRO A 138 6.81 -30.40 15.13
N ASN A 139 5.51 -30.20 15.39
CA ASN A 139 5.03 -29.93 16.75
C ASN A 139 4.86 -31.20 17.60
N CYS A 140 4.35 -32.30 17.02
CA CYS A 140 4.07 -33.53 17.78
C CYS A 140 4.93 -34.73 17.39
N GLY A 141 5.82 -34.59 16.40
CA GLY A 141 6.73 -35.66 15.93
C GLY A 141 6.05 -36.84 15.23
N LYS A 142 4.71 -36.90 15.23
CA LYS A 142 3.92 -38.00 14.68
C LYS A 142 3.77 -37.86 13.15
N PRO A 143 3.67 -38.98 12.41
CA PRO A 143 3.41 -38.95 10.97
C PRO A 143 2.03 -38.37 10.64
N ILE A 144 1.92 -37.73 9.47
CA ILE A 144 0.75 -36.94 9.02
C ILE A 144 0.04 -37.57 7.82
#